data_AF-A0A496Y789-F1
#
_entry.id   AF-A0A496Y789-F1
#
_cell.length_a   1.000
_cell.length_b   1.000
_cell.length_c   1.000
_cell.angle_alpha   90.00
_cell.angle_beta   90.00
_cell.angle_gamma   90.00
#
_symmetry.space_group_name_H-M   'P 1'
#
loop_
_entity.id
_entity.type
_entity.pdbx_description
1 polymer ?
#
loop_
_entity_poly.entity_id
_entity_poly.type
_entity_poly.pdbx_seq_one_letter_code
_entity_poly.pdbx_strand_id
1 'polypeptide(L)' 'AVIHRVEQALGDTGRVLVRYSGTEPLCRVMVEGKKREEVKQYAQEIADTIEKLLSYSNSSDSSAG' A
#
# COMPACT_ATOMS: atom_id res chain seq x y z
N ALA A 1 5.46 -2.64 9.11
CA ALA A 1 6.57 -2.64 8.13
C ALA A 1 6.58 -1.35 7.32
N VAL A 2 5.71 -1.10 6.31
CA VAL A 2 5.67 0.20 5.61
C VAL A 2 4.55 1.13 6.11
N ILE A 3 3.32 0.63 6.25
CA ILE A 3 2.15 1.40 6.71
C ILE A 3 2.43 2.07 8.06
N HIS A 4 2.86 1.28 9.04
CA HIS A 4 3.18 1.80 10.37
C HIS A 4 4.25 2.91 10.34
N ARG A 5 5.28 2.78 9.48
CA ARG A 5 6.32 3.81 9.35
C ARG A 5 5.76 5.11 8.76
N VAL A 6 4.86 4.99 7.77
CA VAL A 6 4.16 6.13 7.18
C VAL A 6 3.24 6.79 8.22
N GLU A 7 2.47 6.02 8.98
CA GLU A 7 1.62 6.54 10.06
C GLU A 7 2.44 7.32 11.09
N GLN A 8 3.60 6.80 11.50
CA GLN A 8 4.52 7.50 12.40
C GLN A 8 5.08 8.80 11.79
N ALA A 9 5.42 8.79 10.50
CA ALA A 9 5.93 9.99 9.82
C ALA A 9 4.86 11.09 9.68
N LEU A 10 3.59 10.71 9.51
CA LEU A 10 2.45 11.63 9.44
C LEU A 10 2.03 12.18 10.82
N GLY A 11 2.31 11.42 11.88
CA GLY A 11 1.88 11.72 13.24
C GLY A 11 0.38 11.94 13.34
N ASP A 12 -0.05 12.83 14.23
CA ASP A 12 -1.47 13.11 14.47
C ASP A 12 -2.15 13.91 13.34
N THR A 13 -1.40 14.31 12.31
CA THR A 13 -1.88 15.22 11.25
C THR A 13 -2.14 14.56 9.91
N GLY A 14 -1.98 13.24 9.84
CA GLY A 14 -2.26 12.48 8.64
C GLY A 14 -2.90 11.14 8.95
N ARG A 15 -3.31 10.45 7.89
CA ARG A 15 -4.01 9.18 7.96
C ARG A 15 -3.57 8.27 6.83
N VAL A 16 -3.56 6.97 7.08
CA VAL A 16 -3.40 5.94 6.06
C VAL A 16 -4.66 5.08 6.06
N LEU A 17 -5.25 4.87 4.90
CA LEU A 17 -6.36 3.94 4.70
C LEU A 17 -6.00 2.98 3.57
N VAL A 18 -6.07 1.69 3.87
CA VAL A 18 -5.91 0.63 2.88
C VAL A 18 -7.18 -0.21 2.87
N ARG A 19 -7.80 -0.37 1.69
CA ARG A 19 -9.02 -1.15 1.51
C ARG A 19 -8.92 -2.03 0.28
N TYR A 20 -9.22 -3.31 0.45
CA TYR A 20 -9.46 -4.22 -0.66
C TYR A 20 -10.89 -4.09 -1.18
N SER A 21 -11.06 -4.17 -2.49
CA SER A 21 -12.37 -4.38 -3.11
C SER A 21 -12.85 -5.80 -2.82
N GLY A 22 -14.14 -5.96 -2.54
CA GLY A 22 -14.75 -7.28 -2.30
C GLY A 22 -15.20 -7.98 -3.57
N THR A 23 -15.24 -7.25 -4.70
CA THR A 23 -15.80 -7.74 -5.98
C THR A 23 -14.82 -7.57 -7.14
N GLU A 24 -13.69 -6.92 -6.93
CA GLU A 24 -12.68 -6.68 -7.96
C GLU A 24 -11.29 -6.98 -7.40
N PRO A 25 -10.32 -7.40 -8.24
CA PRO A 25 -8.93 -7.59 -7.83
C PRO A 25 -8.21 -6.24 -7.69
N LEU A 26 -8.71 -5.38 -6.80
CA LEU A 26 -8.24 -4.01 -6.61
C LEU A 26 -7.97 -3.72 -5.13
N CYS A 27 -6.80 -3.16 -4.85
CA CYS A 27 -6.47 -2.55 -3.56
C CYS A 27 -6.43 -1.02 -3.71
N ARG A 28 -7.13 -0.31 -2.81
CA ARG A 28 -7.09 1.16 -2.73
C ARG A 28 -6.21 1.59 -1.57
N VAL A 29 -5.27 2.46 -1.86
CA VAL A 29 -4.39 3.12 -0.87
C VAL A 29 -4.72 4.60 -0.87
N MET A 30 -5.00 5.14 0.32
CA MET A 30 -5.22 6.56 0.52
C MET A 30 -4.33 7.06 1.65
N VAL A 31 -3.67 8.19 1.41
CA VAL A 31 -2.83 8.87 2.40
C VAL A 31 -3.26 10.32 2.47
N GLU A 32 -3.43 10.82 3.68
CA GLU A 32 -3.76 12.22 3.97
C GLU A 32 -2.62 12.85 4.79
N GLY A 33 -2.29 14.10 4.52
CA GLY A 33 -1.23 14.82 5.21
C GLY A 33 -1.04 16.25 4.69
N LYS A 34 -0.25 17.06 5.40
CA LYS A 34 -0.12 18.51 5.14
C LYS A 34 0.68 18.83 3.88
N LYS A 35 1.66 17.99 3.53
CA LYS A 35 2.58 18.23 2.42
C LYS A 35 2.27 17.27 1.29
N ARG A 36 1.82 17.82 0.17
CA ARG A 36 1.40 17.05 -1.02
C ARG A 36 2.47 16.07 -1.50
N GLU A 37 3.73 16.49 -1.54
CA GLU A 37 4.82 15.64 -2.04
C GLU A 37 5.09 14.45 -1.10
N GLU A 38 5.06 14.66 0.21
CA GLU A 38 5.20 13.57 1.19
C GLU A 38 4.03 12.58 1.09
N VAL A 39 2.79 13.09 1.01
CA VAL A 39 1.59 12.27 0.83
C VAL A 39 1.67 11.41 -0.43
N LYS A 40 2.11 11.99 -1.55
CA LYS A 40 2.27 11.27 -2.81
C LYS A 40 3.33 10.19 -2.71
N GLN A 41 4.50 10.51 -2.13
CA GLN A 41 5.58 9.53 -1.94
C GLN A 41 5.12 8.37 -1.06
N TYR A 42 4.45 8.64 0.06
CA TYR A 42 3.98 7.60 0.97
C TYR A 42 2.90 6.71 0.35
N ALA A 43 1.96 7.29 -0.40
CA ALA A 43 0.95 6.51 -1.10
C ALA A 43 1.60 5.55 -2.12
N GLN A 44 2.58 6.04 -2.90
CA GLN A 44 3.30 5.21 -3.85
C GLN A 44 4.10 4.10 -3.17
N GLU A 45 4.80 4.42 -2.08
CA GLU A 45 5.62 3.45 -1.37
C GLU A 45 4.79 2.27 -0.81
N ILE A 46 3.60 2.58 -0.27
CA ILE A 46 2.66 1.55 0.21
C ILE A 46 2.15 0.73 -0.98
N ALA A 47 1.75 1.37 -2.07
CA ALA A 47 1.25 0.69 -3.27
C ALA A 47 2.30 -0.26 -3.86
N ASP A 48 3.54 0.20 -4.06
CA ASP A 48 4.66 -0.60 -4.58
C ASP A 48 4.95 -1.82 -3.70
N THR A 49 4.85 -1.65 -2.38
CA THR A 49 5.07 -2.74 -1.43
C THR A 49 3.98 -3.80 -1.56
N ILE A 50 2.71 -3.38 -1.66
CA ILE A 50 1.58 -4.29 -1.85
C ILE A 50 1.71 -5.03 -3.19
N GLU A 51 2.01 -4.31 -4.27
CA GLU A 51 2.19 -4.89 -5.60
C GLU A 51 3.30 -5.95 -5.61
N LYS A 52 4.45 -5.66 -5.01
CA LYS A 52 5.56 -6.62 -4.87
C LYS A 52 5.09 -7.89 -4.15
N LEU A 53 4.46 -7.76 -2.98
CA LEU A 53 4.01 -8.90 -2.18
C LEU A 53 2.98 -9.77 -2.92
N LEU A 54 2.06 -9.16 -3.66
CA LEU A 54 1.08 -9.89 -4.48
C LEU A 54 1.73 -10.57 -5.69
N SER A 55 2.71 -9.91 -6.33
CA SER A 55 3.42 -10.46 -7.49
C SER A 55 4.29 -11.67 -7.14
N TYR A 56 4.94 -11.66 -5.96
CA TYR A 56 5.69 -12.83 -5.46
C TYR A 56 4.79 -14.03 -5.18
N SER A 57 3.56 -13.79 -4.72
CA SER A 57 2.60 -14.86 -4.40
C SER A 57 2.11 -15.61 -5.65
N ASN A 58 2.11 -14.97 -6.83
CA ASN A 58 1.70 -15.59 -8.09
C ASN A 58 2.80 -16.37 -8.81
N SER A 59 4.06 -16.26 -8.37
CA SER A 59 5.22 -16.85 -9.08
C SER A 59 5.67 -18.20 -8.52
N SER A 60 4.91 -18.78 -7.57
CA SER A 60 5.28 -20.01 -6.85
C SER A 60 4.38 -21.22 -7.12
N ASP A 61 3.42 -21.13 -8.06
CA ASP A 61 2.43 -22.20 -8.29
C ASP A 61 2.39 -22.71 -9.75
N SER A 62 3.56 -22.80 -10.39
CA SER A 62 3.75 -23.48 -11.67
C SER A 62 4.70 -24.67 -11.52
N SER A 63 4.27 -25.64 -10.70
CA SER A 63 4.75 -27.02 -10.76
C SER A 63 3.62 -28.02 -10.44
N ALA A 64 2.62 -28.05 -11.32
CA ALA A 64 1.72 -29.19 -11.46
C ALA A 64 1.19 -29.23 -12.91
N GLY A 65 1.73 -30.15 -13.71
CA GLY A 65 1.32 -30.41 -15.10
C GLY A 65 2.49 -30.60 -16.03
#